data_AF-A0A497MKB4-F1
#
_entry.id   AF-A0A497MKB4-F1
#
_cell.length_a   1.000
_cell.length_b   1.000
_cell.length_c   1.000
_cell.angle_alpha   90.00
_cell.angle_beta   90.00
_cell.angle_gamma   90.00
#
_symmetry.space_group_name_H-M   'P 1'
#
loop_
_entity.id
_entity.type
_entity.pdbx_description
1 polymer ?
#
loop_
_entity_poly.entity_id
_entity_poly.type
_entity_poly.pdbx_seq_one_letter_code
_entity_poly.pdbx_strand_id
1 'polypeptide(L)'
;MPTAPYIDMENCVGCRSCVAVCDQEAINFEDKDRRFKVKVGSIIVAVGFTPIDPTEISEYGYGRYVDVITGAELERLVNPAGPTRGRLVRLSDGSTPRSIAFIQCVGSRSTRLRRPYCSVVCCNYAVKQAMEIKSLHPEADVAIFYVDVRASGKGYEEAFLRAQATGVRFVRGRVGRVAKAGNKLRVFYEDTLTGEACWEDFDLVVLSVGIAPNPDNEKLSRILKTPLDENGFFLEEHCKLRPANTFMRGIFTAGTAQGPKDITASVSQAGLAASKAYELLSSPELEFEVEAPTVNHEVCAKCGLCVQFCDYGALSRVDGKIVVDEVSCMGCGACVAVCPTGAISLPTLTDEQIRAMIETLAKNARERPLILAFFCKWCGYAAADMAGLNRNPYPTNVRIIQVPCTARVNALHILEALKLGVDGVLVVGCDENSCHYITGIRKAMERVSRLKQVLEAMGINPERVHLDHAGASEGEKVARVITEFVERIRRLGPVGAELSKLAVRGA
;
A
#
# COMPACT_ATOMS: atom_id res chain seq x y z
N MET A 1 -4.04 13.80 -23.81
CA MET A 1 -3.38 15.10 -23.56
C MET A 1 -3.64 16.00 -24.74
N PRO A 2 -3.89 17.31 -24.54
CA PRO A 2 -3.96 18.24 -25.65
C PRO A 2 -2.65 18.21 -26.42
N THR A 3 -2.72 18.30 -27.74
CA THR A 3 -1.56 18.44 -28.63
C THR A 3 -1.01 19.87 -28.53
N ALA A 4 -0.45 20.21 -27.37
CA ALA A 4 0.10 21.52 -27.09
C ALA A 4 1.55 21.37 -26.60
N PRO A 5 2.50 22.15 -27.12
CA PRO A 5 3.85 22.20 -26.56
C PRO A 5 3.82 22.84 -25.17
N TYR A 6 4.79 22.50 -24.33
CA TYR A 6 5.05 23.18 -23.06
C TYR A 6 6.52 23.61 -23.00
N ILE A 7 6.80 24.62 -22.18
CA ILE A 7 8.17 25.07 -21.93
C ILE A 7 8.64 24.42 -20.63
N ASP A 8 9.68 23.61 -20.71
CA ASP A 8 10.40 23.14 -19.54
C ASP A 8 11.30 24.27 -19.01
N MET A 9 10.81 24.94 -17.96
CA MET A 9 11.50 26.09 -17.36
C MET A 9 12.81 25.71 -16.66
N GLU A 10 13.03 24.45 -16.31
CA GLU A 10 14.30 24.00 -15.69
C GLU A 10 15.43 23.99 -16.73
N ASN A 11 15.12 23.65 -17.99
CA ASN A 11 16.08 23.58 -19.09
C ASN A 11 16.01 24.79 -20.05
N CYS A 12 15.07 25.72 -19.84
CA CYS A 12 14.93 26.91 -20.67
C CYS A 12 16.02 27.96 -20.38
N VAL A 13 16.78 28.33 -21.40
CA VAL A 13 17.82 29.38 -21.30
C VAL A 13 17.29 30.82 -21.44
N GLY A 14 15.98 31.00 -21.62
CA GLY A 14 15.36 32.33 -21.69
C GLY A 14 15.71 33.16 -22.94
N CYS A 15 16.21 32.54 -24.02
CA CYS A 15 16.63 33.26 -25.24
C CYS A 15 15.48 33.90 -26.04
N ARG A 16 14.22 33.51 -25.77
CA ARG A 16 12.99 34.00 -26.43
C ARG A 16 12.91 33.81 -27.94
N SER A 17 13.82 33.05 -28.57
CA SER A 17 13.78 32.77 -30.02
C SER A 17 12.48 32.07 -30.45
N CYS A 18 11.87 31.27 -29.57
CA CYS A 18 10.59 30.63 -29.83
C CYS A 18 9.44 31.64 -30.01
N VAL A 19 9.48 32.79 -29.33
CA VAL A 19 8.47 33.86 -29.46
C VAL A 19 8.48 34.45 -30.86
N ALA A 20 9.69 34.69 -31.39
CA ALA A 20 9.85 35.30 -32.71
C ALA A 20 9.30 34.44 -33.87
N VAL A 21 9.15 33.13 -33.67
CA VAL A 21 8.67 32.17 -34.70
C VAL A 21 7.20 31.80 -34.48
N CYS A 22 6.59 32.20 -33.36
CA CYS A 22 5.22 31.82 -33.03
C CYS A 22 4.21 32.82 -33.60
N ASP A 23 3.70 32.55 -34.80
CA ASP A 23 2.68 33.41 -35.46
C ASP A 23 1.38 33.57 -34.65
N GLN A 24 1.08 32.63 -33.75
CA GLN A 24 -0.10 32.64 -32.89
C GLN A 24 0.10 33.41 -31.58
N GLU A 25 1.31 33.93 -31.34
CA GLU A 25 1.67 34.67 -30.12
C GLU A 25 1.31 33.95 -28.81
N ALA A 26 1.31 32.61 -28.84
CA ALA A 26 0.80 31.78 -27.74
C ALA A 26 1.80 31.60 -26.58
N ILE A 27 3.07 32.02 -26.76
CA ILE A 27 4.14 31.80 -25.79
C ILE A 27 4.10 32.87 -24.71
N ASN A 28 3.84 32.45 -23.46
CA ASN A 28 3.80 33.33 -22.31
C ASN A 28 4.78 32.85 -21.22
N PHE A 29 5.89 33.56 -21.04
CA PHE A 29 6.88 33.30 -19.97
C PHE A 29 6.40 33.74 -18.58
N GLU A 30 5.33 34.54 -18.51
CA GLU A 30 4.74 35.00 -17.26
C GLU A 30 3.59 34.13 -16.80
N ASP A 31 3.27 33.05 -17.52
CA ASP A 31 2.22 32.13 -17.09
C ASP A 31 2.65 31.44 -15.79
N LYS A 32 1.73 31.41 -14.83
CA LYS A 32 1.96 30.95 -13.46
C LYS A 32 0.93 29.90 -13.10
N ASP A 33 1.32 29.02 -12.20
CA ASP A 33 0.43 28.02 -11.61
C ASP A 33 -0.84 28.66 -11.07
N ARG A 34 -1.99 28.20 -11.57
CA ARG A 34 -3.31 28.64 -11.13
C ARG A 34 -3.93 27.56 -10.25
N ARG A 35 -4.48 27.98 -9.11
CA ARG A 35 -5.22 27.08 -8.22
C ARG A 35 -6.71 27.21 -8.50
N PHE A 36 -7.33 26.11 -8.86
CA PHE A 36 -8.78 26.03 -9.08
C PHE A 36 -9.44 25.23 -7.96
N LYS A 37 -10.65 25.62 -7.58
CA LYS A 37 -11.49 24.82 -6.69
C LYS A 37 -12.59 24.18 -7.52
N VAL A 38 -12.62 22.86 -7.54
CA VAL A 38 -13.63 22.08 -8.24
C VAL A 38 -14.41 21.26 -7.21
N LYS A 39 -15.73 21.37 -7.23
CA LYS A 39 -16.61 20.53 -6.40
C LYS A 39 -16.87 19.23 -7.16
N VAL A 40 -16.46 18.11 -6.59
CA VAL A 40 -16.62 16.77 -7.18
C VAL A 40 -17.33 15.85 -6.19
N GLY A 41 -18.16 14.92 -6.69
CA GLY A 41 -18.83 13.92 -5.85
C GLY A 41 -18.06 12.60 -5.72
N SER A 42 -17.13 12.31 -6.64
CA SER A 42 -16.27 11.13 -6.59
C SER A 42 -14.88 11.42 -7.17
N ILE A 43 -13.87 10.65 -6.76
CA ILE A 43 -12.49 10.72 -7.26
C ILE A 43 -12.07 9.33 -7.73
N ILE A 44 -11.42 9.24 -8.89
CA ILE A 44 -10.81 7.99 -9.39
C ILE A 44 -9.29 8.19 -9.45
N VAL A 45 -8.55 7.34 -8.73
CA VAL A 45 -7.10 7.34 -8.68
C VAL A 45 -6.56 6.43 -9.77
N ALA A 46 -6.03 7.04 -10.84
CA ALA A 46 -5.47 6.34 -12.00
C ALA A 46 -4.06 6.86 -12.34
N VAL A 47 -3.24 7.09 -11.31
CA VAL A 47 -1.91 7.73 -11.41
C VAL A 47 -0.79 6.85 -11.97
N GLY A 48 -1.15 5.68 -12.52
CA GLY A 48 -0.22 4.84 -13.25
C GLY A 48 0.82 4.16 -12.37
N PHE A 49 2.02 4.02 -12.91
CA PHE A 49 3.16 3.36 -12.29
C PHE A 49 4.47 4.00 -12.77
N THR A 50 5.58 3.61 -12.15
CA THR A 50 6.92 3.99 -12.60
C THR A 50 7.70 2.72 -13.00
N PRO A 51 8.35 2.67 -14.18
CA PRO A 51 9.24 1.57 -14.51
C PRO A 51 10.35 1.44 -13.47
N ILE A 52 10.70 0.21 -13.09
CA ILE A 52 11.82 0.01 -12.17
C ILE A 52 13.11 0.51 -12.80
N ASP A 53 13.86 1.31 -12.05
CA ASP A 53 15.21 1.73 -12.42
C ASP A 53 16.20 0.56 -12.26
N PRO A 54 16.79 0.04 -13.35
CA PRO A 54 17.74 -1.05 -13.27
C PRO A 54 19.14 -0.62 -12.83
N THR A 55 19.43 0.68 -12.63
CA THR A 55 20.72 1.13 -12.07
C THR A 55 20.97 0.60 -10.66
N GLU A 56 19.90 0.31 -9.90
CA GLU A 56 19.96 -0.34 -8.58
C GLU A 56 20.51 -1.79 -8.66
N ILE A 57 20.51 -2.39 -9.86
CA ILE A 57 20.85 -3.79 -10.13
C ILE A 57 22.18 -3.86 -10.87
N SER A 58 23.25 -3.59 -10.12
CA SER A 58 24.61 -3.45 -10.66
C SER A 58 25.11 -4.66 -11.46
N GLU A 59 24.59 -5.86 -11.18
CA GLU A 59 24.98 -7.09 -11.86
C GLU A 59 24.63 -7.12 -13.36
N TYR A 60 23.66 -6.32 -13.80
CA TYR A 60 23.26 -6.25 -15.21
C TYR A 60 23.95 -5.12 -15.99
N GLY A 61 24.66 -4.23 -15.31
CA GLY A 61 25.51 -3.23 -15.96
C GLY A 61 24.77 -2.13 -16.71
N TYR A 62 23.47 -1.90 -16.43
CA TYR A 62 22.72 -0.77 -16.95
C TYR A 62 23.37 0.57 -16.52
N GLY A 63 23.48 1.52 -17.45
CA GLY A 63 24.21 2.79 -17.25
C GLY A 63 25.74 2.66 -17.31
N ARG A 64 26.31 1.47 -17.12
CA ARG A 64 27.75 1.19 -17.32
C ARG A 64 28.05 0.75 -18.75
N TYR A 65 27.19 -0.08 -19.32
CA TYR A 65 27.31 -0.57 -20.67
C TYR A 65 26.22 0.07 -21.53
N VAL A 66 26.66 0.75 -22.60
CA VAL A 66 25.77 1.54 -23.48
C VAL A 66 24.74 0.67 -24.21
N ASP A 67 25.10 -0.59 -24.52
CA ASP A 67 24.23 -1.56 -25.20
C ASP A 67 23.42 -2.44 -24.23
N VAL A 68 23.32 -2.05 -22.95
CA VAL A 68 22.33 -2.60 -22.01
C VAL A 68 21.20 -1.59 -21.92
N ILE A 69 20.05 -1.93 -22.48
CA ILE A 69 18.86 -1.07 -22.53
C ILE A 69 17.69 -1.73 -21.81
N THR A 70 16.65 -0.96 -21.51
CA THR A 70 15.38 -1.45 -20.98
C THR A 70 14.40 -1.80 -22.09
N GLY A 71 13.39 -2.62 -21.77
CA GLY A 71 12.27 -2.88 -22.69
C GLY A 71 11.54 -1.60 -23.15
N ALA A 72 11.48 -0.56 -22.30
CA ALA A 72 10.85 0.72 -22.66
C ALA A 72 11.70 1.52 -23.65
N GLU A 73 13.03 1.51 -23.50
CA GLU A 73 13.94 2.13 -24.47
C GLU A 73 13.87 1.39 -25.81
N LEU A 74 13.81 0.05 -25.78
CA LEU A 74 13.62 -0.74 -27.00
C LEU A 74 12.32 -0.35 -27.73
N GLU A 75 11.19 -0.20 -27.02
CA GLU A 75 9.94 0.31 -27.62
C GLU A 75 10.16 1.65 -28.31
N ARG A 76 10.93 2.57 -27.73
CA ARG A 76 11.22 3.86 -28.37
C ARG A 76 12.11 3.71 -29.61
N LEU A 77 13.06 2.78 -29.63
CA LEU A 77 13.91 2.53 -30.80
C LEU A 77 13.13 1.95 -31.98
N VAL A 78 12.27 0.96 -31.74
CA VAL A 78 11.50 0.31 -32.82
C VAL A 78 10.26 1.09 -33.24
N ASN A 79 9.85 2.11 -32.47
CA ASN A 79 8.74 2.98 -32.84
C ASN A 79 9.07 3.90 -34.04
N PRO A 80 8.23 3.96 -35.08
CA PRO A 80 8.43 4.86 -36.23
C PRO A 80 8.49 6.36 -35.87
N ALA A 81 7.75 6.79 -34.85
CA ALA A 81 7.82 8.14 -34.26
C ALA A 81 8.85 8.23 -33.11
N GLY A 82 9.74 7.25 -33.02
CA GLY A 82 10.86 7.17 -32.11
C GLY A 82 12.08 7.97 -32.57
N PRO A 83 13.08 8.16 -31.70
CA PRO A 83 14.31 8.88 -32.03
C PRO A 83 15.09 8.25 -33.20
N THR A 84 15.00 6.94 -33.38
CA THR A 84 15.70 6.21 -34.46
C THR A 84 14.81 5.93 -35.68
N ARG A 85 13.57 6.44 -35.68
CA ARG A 85 12.55 6.27 -36.73
C ARG A 85 12.25 4.80 -37.05
N GLY A 86 12.14 3.98 -36.01
CA GLY A 86 11.82 2.55 -36.11
C GLY A 86 12.99 1.64 -36.47
N ARG A 87 14.22 2.15 -36.42
CA ARG A 87 15.43 1.34 -36.68
C ARG A 87 15.97 0.76 -35.39
N LEU A 88 16.15 -0.56 -35.37
CA LEU A 88 16.86 -1.26 -34.31
C LEU A 88 18.37 -1.01 -34.46
N VAL A 89 18.94 -0.31 -33.48
CA VAL A 89 20.35 0.08 -33.48
C VAL A 89 20.96 -0.15 -32.11
N ARG A 90 22.27 -0.42 -32.09
CA ARG A 90 23.11 -0.34 -30.90
C ARG A 90 23.38 1.12 -30.57
N LEU A 91 23.33 1.47 -29.30
CA LEU A 91 23.54 2.85 -28.87
C LEU A 91 25.03 3.23 -28.87
N SER A 92 25.92 2.23 -28.83
CA SER A 92 27.37 2.45 -28.85
C SER A 92 27.92 2.85 -30.22
N ASP A 93 27.49 2.19 -31.29
CA ASP A 93 28.07 2.32 -32.64
C ASP A 93 27.04 2.59 -33.75
N GLY A 94 25.73 2.58 -33.44
CA GLY A 94 24.66 2.79 -34.42
C GLY A 94 24.40 1.62 -35.37
N SER A 95 25.10 0.49 -35.22
CA SER A 95 24.93 -0.69 -36.05
C SER A 95 23.70 -1.51 -35.65
N THR A 96 23.17 -2.34 -36.55
CA THR A 96 22.05 -3.23 -36.24
C THR A 96 22.55 -4.48 -35.48
N PRO A 97 22.06 -4.74 -34.26
CA PRO A 97 22.48 -5.90 -33.48
C PRO A 97 22.00 -7.21 -34.14
N ARG A 98 22.88 -8.21 -34.20
CA ARG A 98 22.55 -9.54 -34.74
C ARG A 98 22.19 -10.54 -33.65
N SER A 99 22.74 -10.40 -32.44
CA SER A 99 22.37 -11.23 -31.29
C SER A 99 21.83 -10.37 -30.14
N ILE A 100 20.62 -10.70 -29.66
CA ILE A 100 19.88 -9.93 -28.65
C ILE A 100 19.43 -10.85 -27.50
N ALA A 101 19.74 -10.46 -26.27
CA ALA A 101 19.33 -11.17 -25.06
C ALA A 101 18.28 -10.38 -24.27
N PHE A 102 17.15 -10.99 -23.95
CA PHE A 102 16.17 -10.47 -23.00
C PHE A 102 16.37 -11.09 -21.63
N ILE A 103 16.49 -10.27 -20.59
CA ILE A 103 16.60 -10.71 -19.21
C ILE A 103 15.27 -10.47 -18.50
N GLN A 104 14.62 -11.54 -18.05
CA GLN A 104 13.33 -11.45 -17.38
C GLN A 104 13.44 -11.15 -15.88
N CYS A 105 12.31 -10.71 -15.30
CA CYS A 105 12.16 -10.45 -13.87
C CYS A 105 13.13 -9.38 -13.32
N VAL A 106 13.57 -8.42 -14.15
CA VAL A 106 14.47 -7.36 -13.71
C VAL A 106 13.72 -6.44 -12.73
N GLY A 107 14.15 -6.46 -11.47
CA GLY A 107 13.52 -5.70 -10.39
C GLY A 107 12.25 -6.32 -9.79
N SER A 108 11.80 -7.48 -10.27
CA SER A 108 10.61 -8.19 -9.76
C SER A 108 10.98 -9.55 -9.19
N ARG A 109 10.10 -10.15 -8.40
CA ARG A 109 10.31 -11.48 -7.77
C ARG A 109 11.65 -11.57 -7.04
N SER A 110 11.99 -10.50 -6.33
CA SER A 110 13.27 -10.34 -5.64
C SER A 110 13.05 -9.91 -4.20
N THR A 111 13.22 -10.85 -3.27
CA THR A 111 13.22 -10.56 -1.83
C THR A 111 14.37 -9.64 -1.44
N ARG A 112 15.54 -9.77 -2.09
CA ARG A 112 16.71 -8.89 -1.92
C ARG A 112 16.37 -7.42 -2.16
N LEU A 113 15.52 -7.14 -3.16
CA LEU A 113 15.10 -5.77 -3.51
C LEU A 113 13.79 -5.36 -2.82
N ARG A 114 13.28 -6.15 -1.87
CA ARG A 114 11.96 -5.96 -1.22
C ARG A 114 10.81 -5.81 -2.24
N ARG A 115 10.90 -6.50 -3.37
CA ARG A 115 9.88 -6.54 -4.43
C ARG A 115 9.53 -8.00 -4.74
N PRO A 116 8.84 -8.71 -3.82
CA PRO A 116 8.55 -10.14 -3.98
C PRO A 116 7.49 -10.44 -5.05
N TYR A 117 6.75 -9.42 -5.50
CA TYR A 117 5.67 -9.55 -6.48
C TYR A 117 6.16 -9.74 -7.92
N CYS A 118 5.26 -10.20 -8.78
CA CYS A 118 5.43 -10.29 -10.22
C CYS A 118 4.83 -9.05 -10.90
N SER A 119 5.54 -8.48 -11.88
CA SER A 119 5.02 -7.32 -12.62
C SER A 119 4.03 -7.66 -13.73
N VAL A 120 3.67 -8.94 -13.90
CA VAL A 120 2.65 -9.49 -14.82
C VAL A 120 2.93 -9.31 -16.32
N VAL A 121 3.43 -8.15 -16.75
CA VAL A 121 3.53 -7.76 -18.16
C VAL A 121 4.88 -8.12 -18.82
N CYS A 122 5.94 -8.32 -18.05
CA CYS A 122 7.30 -8.44 -18.59
C CYS A 122 7.56 -9.67 -19.47
N CYS A 123 6.91 -10.79 -19.18
CA CYS A 123 6.97 -11.94 -20.08
C CYS A 123 6.33 -11.62 -21.43
N ASN A 124 5.14 -11.03 -21.43
CA ASN A 124 4.34 -10.81 -22.63
C ASN A 124 4.89 -9.69 -23.51
N TYR A 125 5.36 -8.57 -22.94
CA TYR A 125 5.97 -7.53 -23.79
C TYR A 125 7.30 -7.99 -24.39
N ALA A 126 8.08 -8.82 -23.68
CA ALA A 126 9.33 -9.35 -24.22
C ALA A 126 9.06 -10.32 -25.37
N VAL A 127 8.03 -11.18 -25.26
CA VAL A 127 7.55 -12.02 -26.37
C VAL A 127 7.12 -11.15 -27.57
N LYS A 128 6.33 -10.10 -27.33
CA LYS A 128 5.92 -9.13 -28.37
C LYS A 128 7.14 -8.48 -29.05
N GLN A 129 8.09 -7.99 -28.27
CA GLN A 129 9.29 -7.32 -28.77
C GLN A 129 10.20 -8.28 -29.54
N ALA A 130 10.38 -9.51 -29.06
CA ALA A 130 11.15 -10.53 -29.75
C ALA A 130 10.53 -10.90 -31.11
N MET A 131 9.20 -11.04 -31.18
CA MET A 131 8.49 -11.26 -32.45
C MET A 131 8.63 -10.07 -33.41
N GLU A 132 8.55 -8.84 -32.89
CA GLU A 132 8.74 -7.62 -33.68
C GLU A 132 10.15 -7.54 -34.26
N ILE A 133 11.17 -7.84 -33.44
CA ILE A 133 12.57 -7.95 -33.89
C ILE A 133 12.70 -9.01 -34.99
N LYS A 134 12.15 -10.21 -34.80
CA LYS A 134 12.18 -11.27 -35.83
C LYS A 134 11.44 -10.88 -37.11
N SER A 135 10.38 -10.08 -37.01
CA SER A 135 9.65 -9.57 -38.18
C SER A 135 10.47 -8.54 -38.97
N LEU A 136 11.25 -7.70 -38.29
CA LEU A 136 12.11 -6.69 -38.91
C LEU A 136 13.44 -7.31 -39.41
N HIS A 137 13.97 -8.27 -38.66
CA HIS A 137 15.26 -8.93 -38.87
C HIS A 137 15.12 -10.45 -38.63
N PRO A 138 14.69 -11.23 -39.66
CA PRO A 138 14.48 -12.68 -39.51
C PRO A 138 15.71 -13.45 -39.03
N GLU A 139 16.89 -13.02 -39.46
CA GLU A 139 18.19 -13.63 -39.15
C GLU A 139 18.74 -13.26 -37.76
N ALA A 140 18.09 -12.35 -37.02
CA ALA A 140 18.56 -11.95 -35.69
C ALA A 140 18.42 -13.12 -34.71
N ASP A 141 19.47 -13.46 -33.99
CA ASP A 141 19.41 -14.42 -32.89
C ASP A 141 18.85 -13.75 -31.64
N VAL A 142 17.71 -14.23 -31.16
CA VAL A 142 17.00 -13.65 -30.02
C VAL A 142 16.82 -14.71 -28.94
N ALA A 143 17.38 -14.45 -27.76
CA ALA A 143 17.27 -15.32 -26.60
C ALA A 143 16.54 -14.63 -25.45
N ILE A 144 15.56 -15.32 -24.84
CA ILE A 144 14.85 -14.85 -23.66
C ILE A 144 15.23 -15.72 -22.47
N PHE A 145 15.92 -15.12 -21.49
CA PHE A 145 16.32 -15.75 -20.24
C PHE A 145 15.24 -15.58 -19.18
N TYR A 146 14.64 -16.68 -18.74
CA TYR A 146 13.46 -16.66 -17.89
C TYR A 146 13.53 -17.68 -16.74
N VAL A 147 12.71 -17.45 -15.70
CA VAL A 147 12.45 -18.43 -14.63
C VAL A 147 11.18 -19.21 -14.94
N ASP A 148 10.07 -18.48 -15.10
CA ASP A 148 8.78 -19.00 -15.58
C ASP A 148 8.25 -18.06 -16.68
N VAL A 149 7.70 -18.62 -17.75
CA VAL A 149 6.94 -17.83 -18.74
C VAL A 149 5.53 -17.67 -18.21
N ARG A 150 5.10 -16.42 -17.95
CA ARG A 150 3.74 -16.11 -17.48
C ARG A 150 2.89 -15.52 -18.60
N ALA A 151 2.49 -16.37 -19.53
CA ALA A 151 1.58 -16.07 -20.62
C ALA A 151 0.09 -16.16 -20.19
N SER A 152 -0.26 -15.51 -19.08
CA SER A 152 -1.62 -15.60 -18.50
C SER A 152 -2.57 -14.59 -19.13
N GLY A 153 -3.54 -15.07 -19.93
CA GLY A 153 -4.53 -14.24 -20.60
C GLY A 153 -5.01 -14.90 -21.90
N LYS A 154 -6.06 -14.35 -22.51
CA LYS A 154 -6.55 -14.85 -23.81
C LYS A 154 -5.55 -14.51 -24.91
N GLY A 155 -5.04 -15.51 -25.64
CA GLY A 155 -4.12 -15.30 -26.76
C GLY A 155 -2.65 -15.15 -26.39
N TYR A 156 -2.30 -15.21 -25.09
CA TYR A 156 -0.92 -14.99 -24.63
C TYR A 156 -0.07 -16.26 -24.79
N GLU A 157 -0.62 -17.43 -24.49
CA GLU A 157 0.05 -18.72 -24.73
C GLU A 157 0.29 -18.92 -26.23
N GLU A 158 -0.70 -18.59 -27.05
CA GLU A 158 -0.60 -18.66 -28.51
C GLU A 158 0.42 -17.65 -29.07
N ALA A 159 0.60 -16.50 -28.42
CA ALA A 159 1.69 -15.57 -28.77
C ALA A 159 3.07 -16.14 -28.40
N PHE A 160 3.19 -16.77 -27.23
CA PHE A 160 4.42 -17.45 -26.80
C PHE A 160 4.81 -18.59 -27.75
N LEU A 161 3.87 -19.47 -28.10
CA LEU A 161 4.10 -20.56 -29.06
C LEU A 161 4.47 -20.03 -30.45
N ARG A 162 3.84 -18.94 -30.90
CA ARG A 162 4.23 -18.27 -32.16
C ARG A 162 5.65 -17.73 -32.10
N ALA A 163 6.06 -17.12 -30.99
CA ALA A 163 7.43 -16.64 -30.83
C ALA A 163 8.45 -17.79 -30.91
N GLN A 164 8.17 -18.93 -30.28
CA GLN A 164 8.98 -20.14 -30.44
C GLN A 164 9.05 -20.60 -31.91
N ALA A 165 7.91 -20.64 -32.60
CA ALA A 165 7.85 -21.03 -34.01
C ALA A 165 8.62 -20.07 -34.94
N THR A 166 8.76 -18.79 -34.57
CA THR A 166 9.61 -17.81 -35.30
C THR A 166 11.11 -17.93 -35.00
N GLY A 167 11.52 -18.91 -34.19
CA GLY A 167 12.92 -19.14 -33.86
C GLY A 167 13.47 -18.26 -32.74
N VAL A 168 12.62 -17.75 -31.85
CA VAL A 168 13.05 -17.13 -30.58
C VAL A 168 13.43 -18.22 -29.60
N ARG A 169 14.64 -18.15 -29.03
CA ARG A 169 15.13 -19.11 -28.03
C ARG A 169 14.63 -18.73 -26.65
N PHE A 170 14.16 -19.71 -25.89
CA PHE A 170 13.74 -19.54 -24.50
C PHE A 170 14.66 -20.37 -23.61
N VAL A 171 15.49 -19.69 -22.83
CA VAL A 171 16.48 -20.32 -21.96
C VAL A 171 16.01 -20.22 -20.52
N ARG A 172 15.79 -21.37 -19.88
CA ARG A 172 15.28 -21.42 -18.50
C ARG A 172 16.45 -21.28 -17.52
N GLY A 173 16.76 -20.04 -17.18
CA GLY A 173 17.86 -19.70 -16.30
C GLY A 173 17.78 -18.24 -15.86
N ARG A 174 18.03 -17.98 -14.57
CA ARG A 174 18.18 -16.61 -14.09
C ARG A 174 19.60 -16.15 -14.40
N VAL A 175 19.72 -15.04 -15.12
CA VAL A 175 21.01 -14.42 -15.40
C VAL A 175 21.64 -13.94 -14.08
N GLY A 176 22.87 -14.37 -13.85
CA GLY A 176 23.66 -13.99 -12.67
C GLY A 176 24.36 -12.65 -12.84
N ARG A 177 24.96 -12.38 -14.01
CA ARG A 177 25.61 -11.09 -14.32
C ARG A 177 25.80 -10.87 -15.82
N VAL A 178 26.02 -9.61 -16.20
CA VAL A 178 26.45 -9.19 -17.53
C VAL A 178 27.85 -8.56 -17.44
N ALA A 179 28.75 -8.94 -18.35
CA ALA A 179 30.10 -8.38 -18.43
C ALA A 179 30.43 -7.94 -19.86
N LYS A 180 31.35 -6.98 -20.00
CA LYS A 180 31.86 -6.58 -21.31
C LYS A 180 32.83 -7.63 -21.86
N ALA A 181 32.63 -8.05 -23.10
CA ALA A 181 33.51 -8.95 -23.85
C ALA A 181 33.88 -8.30 -25.19
N GLY A 182 34.91 -7.44 -25.19
CA GLY A 182 35.29 -6.67 -26.37
C GLY A 182 34.19 -5.70 -26.80
N ASN A 183 33.65 -5.89 -28.02
CA ASN A 183 32.50 -5.14 -28.54
C ASN A 183 31.14 -5.80 -28.27
N LYS A 184 31.09 -6.90 -27.51
CA LYS A 184 29.86 -7.61 -27.14
C LYS A 184 29.65 -7.63 -25.62
N LEU A 185 28.49 -8.11 -25.21
CA LEU A 185 28.07 -8.29 -23.82
C LEU A 185 27.94 -9.78 -23.52
N ARG A 186 28.75 -10.27 -22.58
CA ARG A 186 28.69 -11.65 -22.09
C ARG A 186 27.64 -11.77 -20.99
N VAL A 187 26.66 -12.63 -21.22
CA VAL A 187 25.59 -12.94 -20.27
C VAL A 187 25.91 -14.28 -19.59
N PHE A 188 26.04 -14.27 -18.26
CA PHE A 188 26.30 -15.48 -17.46
C PHE A 188 25.00 -15.98 -16.83
N TYR A 189 24.65 -17.23 -17.05
CA TYR A 189 23.43 -17.85 -16.54
C TYR A 189 23.65 -19.32 -16.23
N GLU A 190 22.80 -19.88 -15.38
CA GLU A 190 22.71 -21.32 -15.16
C GLU A 190 21.52 -21.84 -15.96
N ASP A 191 21.76 -22.80 -16.87
CA ASP A 191 20.67 -23.50 -17.53
C ASP A 191 20.11 -24.55 -16.56
N THR A 192 18.92 -24.26 -16.02
CA THR A 192 18.30 -25.14 -15.02
C THR A 192 17.77 -26.45 -15.59
N LEU A 193 17.72 -26.60 -16.91
CA LEU A 193 17.33 -27.86 -17.56
C LEU A 193 18.51 -28.84 -17.64
N THR A 194 19.74 -28.33 -17.82
CA THR A 194 20.96 -29.14 -17.89
C THR A 194 21.76 -29.14 -16.58
N GLY A 195 21.57 -28.14 -15.73
CA GLY A 195 22.35 -27.92 -14.50
C GLY A 195 23.74 -27.31 -14.77
N GLU A 196 23.98 -26.78 -15.97
CA GLU A 196 25.29 -26.27 -16.38
C GLU A 196 25.37 -24.74 -16.26
N ALA A 197 26.53 -24.26 -15.82
CA ALA A 197 26.86 -22.84 -15.84
C ALA A 197 27.34 -22.44 -17.24
N CYS A 198 26.58 -21.59 -17.92
CA CYS A 198 26.78 -21.22 -19.31
C CYS A 198 27.09 -19.72 -19.44
N TRP A 199 27.71 -19.35 -20.56
CA TRP A 199 27.85 -17.97 -20.97
C TRP A 199 27.70 -17.83 -22.48
N GLU A 200 27.07 -16.73 -22.91
CA GLU A 200 26.85 -16.42 -24.32
C GLU A 200 27.07 -14.92 -24.57
N ASP A 201 27.60 -14.57 -25.75
CA ASP A 201 27.98 -13.20 -26.12
C ASP A 201 26.95 -12.56 -27.06
N PHE A 202 26.35 -11.46 -26.62
CA PHE A 202 25.28 -10.73 -27.31
C PHE A 202 25.71 -9.33 -27.76
N ASP A 203 25.14 -8.84 -28.85
CA ASP A 203 25.38 -7.47 -29.34
C ASP A 203 24.55 -6.44 -28.56
N LEU A 204 23.36 -6.83 -28.10
CA LEU A 204 22.42 -6.00 -27.34
C LEU A 204 21.78 -6.81 -26.20
N VAL A 205 21.70 -6.23 -25.00
CA VAL A 205 20.98 -6.83 -23.87
C VAL A 205 19.81 -5.95 -23.49
N VAL A 206 18.61 -6.53 -23.43
CA VAL A 206 17.36 -5.87 -23.10
C VAL A 206 16.89 -6.36 -21.72
N LEU A 207 16.78 -5.42 -20.79
CA LEU A 207 16.30 -5.66 -19.44
C LEU A 207 14.78 -5.54 -19.42
N SER A 208 14.11 -6.65 -19.15
CA SER A 208 12.66 -6.64 -18.94
C SER A 208 12.32 -6.13 -17.54
N VAL A 209 12.42 -4.81 -17.36
CA VAL A 209 12.11 -4.11 -16.11
C VAL A 209 10.65 -4.28 -15.70
N GLY A 210 10.46 -4.39 -14.38
CA GLY A 210 9.15 -4.47 -13.76
C GLY A 210 8.47 -3.12 -13.53
N ILE A 211 7.31 -3.20 -12.89
CA ILE A 211 6.43 -2.10 -12.49
C ILE A 211 6.72 -1.78 -11.02
N ALA A 212 7.08 -0.54 -10.71
CA ALA A 212 7.14 -0.01 -9.35
C ALA A 212 5.93 0.92 -9.08
N PRO A 213 5.52 1.09 -7.81
CA PRO A 213 4.53 2.11 -7.46
C PRO A 213 5.01 3.50 -7.86
N ASN A 214 4.07 4.39 -8.16
CA ASN A 214 4.38 5.79 -8.42
C ASN A 214 4.93 6.42 -7.12
N PRO A 215 6.07 7.15 -7.14
CA PRO A 215 6.66 7.78 -5.95
C PRO A 215 5.71 8.76 -5.25
N ASP A 216 4.77 9.36 -5.98
CA ASP A 216 3.78 10.27 -5.40
C ASP A 216 2.64 9.56 -4.65
N ASN A 217 2.58 8.22 -4.67
CA ASN A 217 1.52 7.45 -4.02
C ASN A 217 1.43 7.74 -2.51
N GLU A 218 2.55 7.88 -1.80
CA GLU A 218 2.52 8.19 -0.36
C GLU A 218 1.89 9.56 -0.08
N LYS A 219 2.25 10.56 -0.90
CA LYS A 219 1.71 11.91 -0.78
C LYS A 219 0.22 11.92 -1.10
N LEU A 220 -0.18 11.24 -2.17
CA LEU A 220 -1.59 11.10 -2.56
C LEU A 220 -2.40 10.32 -1.53
N SER A 221 -1.84 9.26 -0.97
CA SER A 221 -2.44 8.49 0.12
C SER A 221 -2.79 9.38 1.32
N ARG A 222 -1.89 10.29 1.72
CA ARG A 222 -2.17 11.25 2.80
C ARG A 222 -3.25 12.27 2.45
N ILE A 223 -3.29 12.74 1.19
CA ILE A 223 -4.29 13.71 0.71
C ILE A 223 -5.68 13.07 0.64
N LEU A 224 -5.76 11.90 0.03
CA LEU A 224 -7.01 11.18 -0.24
C LEU A 224 -7.45 10.29 0.93
N LYS A 225 -6.58 10.08 1.92
CA LYS A 225 -6.78 9.22 3.09
C LYS A 225 -7.01 7.75 2.70
N THR A 226 -6.40 7.30 1.62
CA THR A 226 -6.51 5.93 1.11
C THR A 226 -5.23 5.15 1.43
N PRO A 227 -5.30 4.00 2.10
CA PRO A 227 -4.11 3.25 2.47
C PRO A 227 -3.40 2.64 1.25
N LEU A 228 -2.10 2.41 1.40
CA LEU A 228 -1.29 1.65 0.44
C LEU A 228 -1.07 0.23 0.97
N ASP A 229 -0.83 -0.72 0.07
CA ASP A 229 -0.39 -2.08 0.39
C ASP A 229 1.11 -2.10 0.78
N GLU A 230 1.61 -3.28 1.17
CA GLU A 230 3.02 -3.50 1.52
C GLU A 230 4.01 -3.21 0.40
N ASN A 231 3.53 -3.10 -0.85
CA ASN A 231 4.32 -2.86 -2.05
C ASN A 231 4.23 -1.42 -2.54
N GLY A 232 3.45 -0.55 -1.87
CA GLY A 232 3.28 0.87 -2.19
C GLY A 232 2.18 1.19 -3.21
N PHE A 233 1.31 0.23 -3.56
CA PHE A 233 0.15 0.45 -4.43
C PHE A 233 -1.11 0.77 -3.61
N PHE A 234 -2.11 1.40 -4.22
CA PHE A 234 -3.36 1.70 -3.50
C PHE A 234 -4.12 0.43 -3.15
N LEU A 235 -4.40 0.25 -1.86
CA LEU A 235 -5.10 -0.91 -1.34
C LEU A 235 -6.60 -0.83 -1.65
N GLU A 236 -7.13 -1.84 -2.33
CA GLU A 236 -8.56 -1.99 -2.54
C GLU A 236 -9.30 -2.40 -1.26
N GLU A 237 -10.60 -2.11 -1.22
CA GLU A 237 -11.47 -2.46 -0.09
C GLU A 237 -11.60 -3.99 0.09
N HIS A 238 -11.75 -4.73 -1.01
CA HIS A 238 -11.73 -6.19 -0.99
C HIS A 238 -11.36 -6.76 -2.37
N CYS A 239 -10.31 -7.58 -2.42
CA CYS A 239 -9.69 -8.09 -3.65
C CYS A 239 -10.66 -8.81 -4.62
N LYS A 240 -11.77 -9.37 -4.11
CA LYS A 240 -12.77 -10.10 -4.93
C LYS A 240 -14.11 -9.39 -5.09
N LEU A 241 -14.54 -8.65 -4.07
CA LEU A 241 -15.92 -8.14 -3.98
C LEU A 241 -15.98 -6.68 -4.41
N ARG A 242 -14.92 -5.93 -4.11
CA ARG A 242 -14.85 -4.49 -4.34
C ARG A 242 -13.44 -4.08 -4.82
N PRO A 243 -12.95 -4.62 -5.94
CA PRO A 243 -11.55 -4.45 -6.39
C PRO A 243 -11.24 -3.08 -6.99
N ALA A 244 -12.24 -2.22 -7.22
CA ALA A 244 -12.06 -0.83 -7.64
C ALA A 244 -12.33 0.17 -6.50
N ASN A 245 -12.92 -0.29 -5.40
CA ASN A 245 -13.21 0.58 -4.26
C ASN A 245 -11.97 0.75 -3.40
N THR A 246 -11.80 1.94 -2.84
CA THR A 246 -10.90 2.13 -1.71
C THR A 246 -11.71 2.11 -0.41
N PHE A 247 -11.03 2.13 0.74
CA PHE A 247 -11.70 2.26 2.03
C PHE A 247 -12.35 3.63 2.26
N MET A 248 -12.03 4.64 1.44
CA MET A 248 -12.67 5.95 1.47
C MET A 248 -13.85 5.98 0.50
N ARG A 249 -15.05 6.25 1.03
CA ARG A 249 -16.27 6.36 0.24
C ARG A 249 -16.12 7.47 -0.81
N GLY A 250 -16.55 7.16 -2.04
CA GLY A 250 -16.43 8.06 -3.18
C GLY A 250 -15.03 8.16 -3.79
N ILE A 251 -14.04 7.43 -3.27
CA ILE A 251 -12.71 7.32 -3.87
C ILE A 251 -12.50 5.90 -4.40
N PHE A 252 -12.18 5.81 -5.69
CA PHE A 252 -11.96 4.56 -6.42
C PHE A 252 -10.54 4.51 -6.98
N THR A 253 -10.07 3.33 -7.35
CA THR A 253 -8.75 3.12 -7.97
C THR A 253 -8.89 2.40 -9.31
N ALA A 254 -8.01 2.71 -10.25
CA ALA A 254 -8.00 2.10 -11.58
C ALA A 254 -6.59 1.95 -12.14
N GLY A 255 -6.38 0.86 -12.89
CA GLY A 255 -5.13 0.62 -13.60
C GLY A 255 -4.00 0.23 -12.65
N THR A 256 -2.77 0.54 -13.05
CA THR A 256 -1.57 0.13 -12.31
C THR A 256 -1.38 0.85 -10.98
N ALA A 257 -2.20 1.87 -10.67
CA ALA A 257 -2.20 2.53 -9.37
C ALA A 257 -2.56 1.54 -8.23
N GLN A 258 -3.40 0.54 -8.53
CA GLN A 258 -3.76 -0.55 -7.59
C GLN A 258 -2.75 -1.71 -7.59
N GLY A 259 -1.90 -1.83 -8.61
CA GLY A 259 -0.93 -2.91 -8.71
C GLY A 259 -0.61 -3.33 -10.15
N PRO A 260 0.47 -4.11 -10.38
CA PRO A 260 0.91 -4.49 -11.73
C PRO A 260 -0.17 -5.24 -12.52
N LYS A 261 -0.48 -4.74 -13.72
CA LYS A 261 -1.46 -5.34 -14.63
C LYS A 261 -1.23 -4.85 -16.07
N ASP A 262 -1.81 -5.54 -17.03
CA ASP A 262 -1.75 -5.15 -18.45
C ASP A 262 -2.80 -4.08 -18.82
N ILE A 263 -2.78 -3.68 -20.09
CA ILE A 263 -3.69 -2.64 -20.62
C ILE A 263 -5.15 -3.12 -20.53
N THR A 264 -5.43 -4.36 -20.93
CA THR A 264 -6.80 -4.90 -20.96
C THR A 264 -7.43 -4.94 -19.56
N ALA A 265 -6.68 -5.40 -18.57
CA ALA A 265 -7.08 -5.39 -17.18
C ALA A 265 -7.24 -3.96 -16.64
N SER A 266 -6.34 -3.04 -17.02
CA SER A 266 -6.43 -1.63 -16.64
C SER A 266 -7.70 -0.95 -17.18
N VAL A 267 -8.02 -1.18 -18.46
CA VAL A 267 -9.23 -0.64 -19.11
C VAL A 267 -10.49 -1.23 -18.47
N SER A 268 -10.49 -2.52 -18.19
CA SER A 268 -11.61 -3.20 -17.52
C SER A 268 -11.84 -2.64 -16.11
N GLN A 269 -10.78 -2.43 -15.33
CA GLN A 269 -10.86 -1.85 -14.00
C GLN A 269 -11.29 -0.38 -14.05
N ALA A 270 -10.85 0.39 -15.06
CA ALA A 270 -11.31 1.77 -15.25
C ALA A 270 -12.82 1.83 -15.54
N GLY A 271 -13.35 0.90 -16.34
CA GLY A 271 -14.80 0.75 -16.55
C GLY A 271 -15.56 0.43 -15.26
N LEU A 272 -15.01 -0.47 -14.43
CA LEU A 272 -15.58 -0.77 -13.11
C LEU A 272 -15.56 0.44 -12.17
N ALA A 273 -14.44 1.16 -12.08
CA ALA A 273 -14.30 2.36 -11.26
C ALA A 273 -15.27 3.47 -11.71
N ALA A 274 -15.43 3.66 -13.02
CA ALA A 274 -16.40 4.60 -13.59
C ALA A 274 -17.85 4.21 -13.26
N SER A 275 -18.18 2.91 -13.34
CA SER A 275 -19.50 2.40 -12.96
C SER A 275 -19.80 2.64 -11.48
N LYS A 276 -18.82 2.41 -10.59
CA LYS A 276 -18.97 2.66 -9.15
C LYS A 276 -19.03 4.14 -8.78
N ALA A 277 -18.27 4.98 -9.48
CA ALA A 277 -18.40 6.42 -9.38
C ALA A 277 -19.79 6.88 -9.84
N TYR A 278 -20.29 6.34 -10.97
CA TYR A 278 -21.62 6.66 -11.47
C TYR A 278 -22.73 6.20 -10.53
N GLU A 279 -22.63 5.01 -9.92
CA GLU A 279 -23.57 4.52 -8.91
C GLU A 279 -23.78 5.56 -7.81
N LEU A 280 -22.68 6.13 -7.28
CA LEU A 280 -22.71 7.18 -6.27
C LEU A 280 -23.31 8.50 -6.80
N LEU A 281 -23.04 8.86 -8.05
CA LEU A 281 -23.48 10.13 -8.65
C LEU A 281 -24.88 10.07 -9.25
N SER A 282 -25.45 8.88 -9.42
CA SER A 282 -26.71 8.65 -10.11
C SER A 282 -27.93 9.11 -9.32
N SER A 283 -27.82 9.17 -7.99
CA SER A 283 -28.87 9.64 -7.10
C SER A 283 -28.52 11.03 -6.57
N PRO A 284 -29.48 11.97 -6.54
CA PRO A 284 -29.27 13.27 -5.89
C PRO A 284 -29.16 13.14 -4.36
N GLU A 285 -29.71 12.06 -3.81
CA GLU A 285 -29.71 11.76 -2.38
C GLU A 285 -28.98 10.44 -2.13
N LEU A 286 -28.13 10.44 -1.10
CA LEU A 286 -27.37 9.27 -0.71
C LEU A 286 -27.80 8.86 0.70
N GLU A 287 -28.30 7.64 0.82
CA GLU A 287 -28.46 7.01 2.11
C GLU A 287 -27.15 6.35 2.50
N PHE A 288 -26.60 6.76 3.62
CA PHE A 288 -25.43 6.12 4.20
C PHE A 288 -25.66 5.86 5.67
N GLU A 289 -25.24 4.68 6.11
CA GLU A 289 -25.14 4.39 7.52
C GLU A 289 -24.03 5.28 8.11
N VAL A 290 -24.45 6.16 9.02
CA VAL A 290 -23.58 7.05 9.79
C VAL A 290 -23.35 6.43 11.16
N GLU A 291 -22.09 6.15 11.45
CA GLU A 291 -21.66 5.74 12.79
C GLU A 291 -21.33 6.98 13.64
N ALA A 292 -22.09 8.06 13.49
CA ALA A 292 -21.83 9.32 14.18
C ALA A 292 -22.18 9.19 15.69
N PRO A 293 -21.37 9.79 16.58
CA PRO A 293 -21.65 9.75 18.00
C PRO A 293 -22.83 10.66 18.35
N THR A 294 -23.62 10.27 19.36
CA THR A 294 -24.68 11.09 19.94
C THR A 294 -24.20 11.76 21.23
N VAL A 295 -24.79 12.91 21.57
CA VAL A 295 -24.43 13.68 22.78
C VAL A 295 -25.63 13.79 23.70
N ASN A 296 -25.50 13.28 24.93
CA ASN A 296 -26.45 13.55 26.01
C ASN A 296 -26.12 14.91 26.66
N HIS A 297 -26.95 15.91 26.36
CA HIS A 297 -26.76 17.27 26.87
C HIS A 297 -27.10 17.47 28.35
N GLU A 298 -27.78 16.52 29.00
CA GLU A 298 -28.10 16.59 30.43
C GLU A 298 -26.85 16.33 31.28
N VAL A 299 -25.97 15.45 30.81
CA VAL A 299 -24.72 15.05 31.50
C VAL A 299 -23.47 15.75 30.92
N CYS A 300 -23.64 16.54 29.86
CA CYS A 300 -22.54 17.20 29.18
C CYS A 300 -22.01 18.39 30.00
N ALA A 301 -20.74 18.32 30.43
CA ALA A 301 -20.05 19.42 31.12
C ALA A 301 -19.65 20.59 30.20
N LYS A 302 -19.94 20.54 28.89
CA LYS A 302 -19.64 21.61 27.91
C LYS A 302 -18.16 22.03 27.87
N CYS A 303 -17.23 21.13 28.20
CA CYS A 303 -15.79 21.41 28.30
C CYS A 303 -15.08 21.61 26.95
N GLY A 304 -15.65 21.10 25.85
CA GLY A 304 -15.09 21.27 24.49
C GLY A 304 -13.94 20.34 24.10
N LEU A 305 -13.53 19.40 24.96
CA LEU A 305 -12.46 18.43 24.64
C LEU A 305 -12.77 17.61 23.37
N CYS A 306 -14.03 17.22 23.19
CA CYS A 306 -14.47 16.45 22.03
C CYS A 306 -14.29 17.21 20.69
N VAL A 307 -14.43 18.53 20.71
CA VAL A 307 -14.20 19.41 19.55
C VAL A 307 -12.70 19.47 19.23
N GLN A 308 -11.86 19.67 20.25
CA GLN A 308 -10.40 19.72 20.08
C GLN A 308 -9.80 18.41 19.56
N PHE A 309 -10.37 17.27 19.97
CA PHE A 309 -9.88 15.95 19.57
C PHE A 309 -10.47 15.46 18.23
N CYS A 310 -11.32 16.23 17.55
CA CYS A 310 -11.87 15.85 16.24
C CYS A 310 -10.98 16.35 15.10
N ASP A 311 -10.32 15.43 14.37
CA ASP A 311 -9.47 15.81 13.21
C ASP A 311 -10.28 16.22 11.98
N TYR A 312 -11.60 15.95 11.99
CA TYR A 312 -12.49 16.19 10.86
C TYR A 312 -13.28 17.49 11.00
N GLY A 313 -13.22 18.15 12.17
CA GLY A 313 -14.09 19.29 12.46
C GLY A 313 -15.58 18.92 12.57
N ALA A 314 -15.91 17.63 12.72
CA ALA A 314 -17.28 17.14 12.78
C ALA A 314 -18.00 17.49 14.10
N LEU A 315 -17.31 18.01 15.11
CA LEU A 315 -17.93 18.50 16.34
C LEU A 315 -17.69 19.99 16.47
N SER A 316 -18.75 20.73 16.79
CA SER A 316 -18.69 22.18 17.01
C SER A 316 -19.47 22.59 18.25
N ARG A 317 -19.19 23.78 18.77
CA ARG A 317 -19.94 24.37 19.89
C ARG A 317 -20.87 25.45 19.35
N VAL A 318 -22.17 25.22 19.41
CA VAL A 318 -23.23 26.14 18.97
C VAL A 318 -24.15 26.39 20.15
N ASP A 319 -24.36 27.66 20.53
CA ASP A 319 -25.22 28.07 21.65
C ASP A 319 -24.96 27.32 22.97
N GLY A 320 -23.67 27.05 23.23
CA GLY A 320 -23.24 26.33 24.44
C GLY A 320 -23.53 24.83 24.44
N LYS A 321 -24.08 24.27 23.36
CA LYS A 321 -24.24 22.82 23.13
C LYS A 321 -23.18 22.30 22.16
N ILE A 322 -22.86 21.02 22.27
CA ILE A 322 -21.98 20.32 21.33
C ILE A 322 -22.85 19.75 20.22
N VAL A 323 -22.63 20.18 18.98
CA VAL A 323 -23.36 19.68 17.80
C VAL A 323 -22.42 18.80 16.99
N VAL A 324 -22.93 17.65 16.55
CA VAL A 324 -22.21 16.71 15.69
C VAL A 324 -22.73 16.86 14.27
N ASP A 325 -21.83 17.15 13.34
CA ASP A 325 -22.07 16.99 11.91
C ASP A 325 -21.87 15.51 11.56
N GLU A 326 -22.99 14.81 11.42
CA GLU A 326 -23.01 13.37 11.16
C GLU A 326 -22.34 13.02 9.82
N VAL A 327 -22.44 13.90 8.82
CA VAL A 327 -21.90 13.69 7.47
C VAL A 327 -20.38 13.77 7.48
N SER A 328 -19.82 14.73 8.22
CA SER A 328 -18.36 14.88 8.35
C SER A 328 -17.74 13.86 9.31
N CYS A 329 -18.55 13.16 10.11
CA CYS A 329 -18.06 12.26 11.13
C CYS A 329 -17.69 10.88 10.55
N MET A 330 -16.42 10.52 10.69
CA MET A 330 -15.90 9.22 10.23
C MET A 330 -16.04 8.08 11.25
N GLY A 331 -16.70 8.30 12.39
CA GLY A 331 -16.97 7.24 13.38
C GLY A 331 -15.76 6.72 14.17
N CYS A 332 -14.62 7.43 14.20
CA CYS A 332 -13.40 6.93 14.84
C CYS A 332 -13.48 6.75 16.37
N GLY A 333 -14.46 7.37 17.05
CA GLY A 333 -14.66 7.24 18.49
C GLY A 333 -13.67 8.00 19.39
N ALA A 334 -12.79 8.84 18.83
CA ALA A 334 -11.81 9.61 19.60
C ALA A 334 -12.48 10.59 20.61
N CYS A 335 -13.58 11.22 20.21
CA CYS A 335 -14.35 12.14 21.05
C CYS A 335 -15.03 11.43 22.23
N VAL A 336 -15.46 10.18 22.04
CA VAL A 336 -16.06 9.35 23.10
C VAL A 336 -15.01 9.01 24.15
N ALA A 337 -13.82 8.57 23.70
CA ALA A 337 -12.74 8.17 24.62
C ALA A 337 -12.17 9.32 25.48
N VAL A 338 -12.33 10.58 25.05
CA VAL A 338 -11.87 11.75 25.81
C VAL A 338 -12.97 12.39 26.65
N CYS A 339 -14.23 11.96 26.52
CA CYS A 339 -15.34 12.57 27.25
C CYS A 339 -15.26 12.22 28.75
N PRO A 340 -15.01 13.19 29.65
CA PRO A 340 -14.83 12.88 31.07
C PRO A 340 -16.15 12.53 31.77
N THR A 341 -17.28 12.98 31.25
CA THR A 341 -18.60 12.72 31.84
C THR A 341 -19.34 11.54 31.19
N GLY A 342 -18.76 10.91 30.16
CA GLY A 342 -19.45 9.87 29.38
C GLY A 342 -20.66 10.39 28.58
N ALA A 343 -20.79 11.71 28.40
CA ALA A 343 -21.92 12.32 27.70
C ALA A 343 -21.97 12.06 26.19
N ILE A 344 -20.89 11.57 25.58
CA ILE A 344 -20.83 11.27 24.15
C ILE A 344 -20.75 9.76 24.00
N SER A 345 -21.64 9.17 23.20
CA SER A 345 -21.67 7.73 22.96
C SER A 345 -21.60 7.43 21.47
N LEU A 346 -20.93 6.34 21.11
CA LEU A 346 -20.93 5.82 19.74
C LEU A 346 -22.01 4.75 19.62
N PRO A 347 -23.08 4.94 18.82
CA PRO A 347 -24.19 3.98 18.75
C PRO A 347 -23.77 2.57 18.34
N THR A 348 -22.74 2.44 17.50
CA THR A 348 -22.22 1.14 17.04
C THR A 348 -21.38 0.41 18.07
N LEU A 349 -20.80 1.12 19.05
CA LEU A 349 -19.97 0.52 20.09
C LEU A 349 -19.91 1.41 21.36
N THR A 350 -20.87 1.21 22.25
CA THR A 350 -20.98 1.95 23.52
C THR A 350 -19.96 1.47 24.56
N ASP A 351 -19.71 2.28 25.60
CA ASP A 351 -18.83 1.87 26.69
C ASP A 351 -19.39 0.69 27.49
N GLU A 352 -20.71 0.59 27.63
CA GLU A 352 -21.40 -0.53 28.28
C GLU A 352 -21.22 -1.82 27.48
N GLN A 353 -21.31 -1.77 26.15
CA GLN A 353 -21.07 -2.93 25.30
C GLN A 353 -19.62 -3.41 25.41
N ILE A 354 -18.65 -2.50 25.39
CA ILE A 354 -17.23 -2.85 25.61
C ILE A 354 -17.05 -3.49 26.99
N ARG A 355 -17.62 -2.90 28.04
CA ARG A 355 -17.54 -3.45 29.40
C ARG A 355 -18.14 -4.85 29.47
N ALA A 356 -19.34 -5.05 28.93
CA ALA A 356 -20.00 -6.36 28.92
C ALA A 356 -19.17 -7.43 28.18
N MET A 357 -18.50 -7.05 27.08
CA MET A 357 -17.56 -7.94 26.39
C MET A 357 -16.37 -8.30 27.28
N ILE A 358 -15.75 -7.32 27.94
CA ILE A 358 -14.63 -7.56 28.86
C ILE A 358 -15.04 -8.51 30.01
N GLU A 359 -16.17 -8.24 30.66
CA GLU A 359 -16.70 -9.06 31.75
C GLU A 359 -16.96 -10.50 31.29
N THR A 360 -17.61 -10.67 30.14
CA THR A 360 -17.92 -11.98 29.58
C THR A 360 -16.66 -12.75 29.21
N LEU A 361 -15.66 -12.08 28.64
CA LEU A 361 -14.36 -12.68 28.30
C LEU A 361 -13.60 -13.13 29.55
N ALA A 362 -13.55 -12.28 30.58
CA ALA A 362 -12.90 -12.58 31.85
C ALA A 362 -13.57 -13.77 32.56
N LYS A 363 -14.90 -13.80 32.60
CA LYS A 363 -15.68 -14.86 33.26
C LYS A 363 -15.52 -16.22 32.59
N ASN A 364 -15.37 -16.27 31.26
CA ASN A 364 -15.29 -17.50 30.48
C ASN A 364 -13.85 -17.94 30.14
N ALA A 365 -12.84 -17.29 30.73
CA ALA A 365 -11.45 -17.60 30.45
C ALA A 365 -11.06 -19.00 30.95
N ARG A 366 -10.59 -19.85 30.03
CA ARG A 366 -10.15 -21.23 30.31
C ARG A 366 -8.64 -21.41 30.30
N GLU A 367 -7.90 -20.43 29.78
CA GLU A 367 -6.46 -20.47 29.58
C GLU A 367 -5.82 -19.19 30.15
N ARG A 368 -4.60 -19.31 30.70
CA ARG A 368 -3.85 -18.21 31.32
C ARG A 368 -2.42 -18.15 30.73
N PRO A 369 -1.81 -16.95 30.59
CA PRO A 369 -2.36 -15.64 30.94
C PRO A 369 -3.51 -15.23 30.01
N LEU A 370 -4.56 -14.59 30.53
CA LEU A 370 -5.64 -14.08 29.68
C LEU A 370 -5.22 -12.74 29.08
N ILE A 371 -5.17 -12.65 27.76
CA ILE A 371 -4.85 -11.41 27.05
C ILE A 371 -6.11 -10.84 26.40
N LEU A 372 -6.41 -9.58 26.70
CA LEU A 372 -7.41 -8.80 25.96
C LEU A 372 -6.71 -7.95 24.91
N ALA A 373 -7.17 -8.02 23.67
CA ALA A 373 -6.58 -7.28 22.55
C ALA A 373 -7.61 -6.35 21.91
N PHE A 374 -7.37 -5.03 21.92
CA PHE A 374 -8.17 -4.06 21.18
C PHE A 374 -7.56 -3.79 19.82
N PHE A 375 -8.23 -4.24 18.76
CA PHE A 375 -7.72 -4.14 17.39
C PHE A 375 -8.54 -3.12 16.61
N CYS A 376 -7.89 -2.15 15.96
CA CYS A 376 -8.61 -1.26 15.07
C CYS A 376 -9.18 -2.05 13.88
N LYS A 377 -10.38 -1.68 13.43
CA LYS A 377 -11.09 -2.31 12.32
C LYS A 377 -10.24 -2.42 11.05
N TRP A 378 -9.49 -1.35 10.73
CA TRP A 378 -8.83 -1.19 9.44
C TRP A 378 -7.54 -1.97 9.27
N CYS A 379 -6.61 -1.85 10.23
CA CYS A 379 -5.28 -2.42 10.07
C CYS A 379 -5.02 -3.55 11.07
N GLY A 380 -5.27 -3.33 12.36
CA GLY A 380 -5.05 -4.35 13.39
C GLY A 380 -5.90 -5.60 13.17
N TYR A 381 -7.21 -5.43 13.02
CA TYR A 381 -8.14 -6.56 12.82
C TYR A 381 -7.96 -7.21 11.45
N ALA A 382 -7.82 -6.41 10.39
CA ALA A 382 -7.53 -6.95 9.05
C ALA A 382 -6.23 -7.76 9.02
N ALA A 383 -5.18 -7.32 9.73
CA ALA A 383 -3.95 -8.07 9.85
C ALA A 383 -4.14 -9.38 10.67
N ALA A 384 -5.01 -9.38 11.68
CA ALA A 384 -5.38 -10.61 12.37
C ALA A 384 -6.10 -11.61 11.45
N ASP A 385 -7.02 -11.13 10.60
CA ASP A 385 -7.68 -11.95 9.58
C ASP A 385 -6.67 -12.48 8.56
N MET A 386 -5.72 -11.64 8.11
CA MET A 386 -4.63 -12.05 7.24
C MET A 386 -3.72 -13.10 7.89
N ALA A 387 -3.45 -13.00 9.20
CA ALA A 387 -2.71 -14.03 9.94
C ALA A 387 -3.45 -15.38 9.89
N GLY A 388 -4.78 -15.36 10.00
CA GLY A 388 -5.62 -16.55 9.84
C GLY A 388 -5.55 -17.14 8.42
N LEU A 389 -5.67 -16.29 7.39
CA LEU A 389 -5.60 -16.71 5.98
C LEU A 389 -4.23 -17.31 5.61
N ASN A 390 -3.16 -16.69 6.10
CA ASN A 390 -1.79 -17.13 5.90
C ASN A 390 -1.40 -18.30 6.80
N ARG A 391 -2.29 -18.73 7.71
CA ARG A 391 -2.05 -19.79 8.70
C ARG A 391 -0.86 -19.50 9.60
N ASN A 392 -0.63 -18.23 9.94
CA ASN A 392 0.35 -17.83 10.93
C ASN A 392 -0.17 -18.20 12.32
N PRO A 393 0.44 -19.17 13.03
CA PRO A 393 -0.01 -19.54 14.36
C PRO A 393 0.30 -18.43 15.37
N TYR A 394 -0.62 -18.18 16.31
CA TYR A 394 -0.42 -17.34 17.48
C TYR A 394 -1.16 -17.95 18.69
N PRO A 395 -0.80 -17.58 19.93
CA PRO A 395 -1.39 -18.17 21.14
C PRO A 395 -2.92 -18.07 21.24
N THR A 396 -3.55 -19.13 21.75
CA THR A 396 -5.01 -19.29 21.84
C THR A 396 -5.67 -18.58 23.02
N ASN A 397 -4.88 -18.02 23.93
CA ASN A 397 -5.30 -17.30 25.13
C ASN A 397 -5.57 -15.80 24.92
N VAL A 398 -5.58 -15.34 23.67
CA VAL A 398 -5.85 -13.94 23.30
C VAL A 398 -7.30 -13.78 22.84
N ARG A 399 -7.96 -12.74 23.31
CA ARG A 399 -9.35 -12.41 22.96
C ARG A 399 -9.40 -11.02 22.35
N ILE A 400 -9.81 -10.93 21.09
CA ILE A 400 -9.81 -9.69 20.32
C ILE A 400 -11.18 -9.03 20.44
N ILE A 401 -11.20 -7.77 20.89
CA ILE A 401 -12.33 -6.85 20.72
C ILE A 401 -11.98 -5.92 19.57
N GLN A 402 -12.79 -5.96 18.51
CA GLN A 402 -12.68 -5.02 17.42
C GLN A 402 -13.21 -3.65 17.84
N VAL A 403 -12.45 -2.60 17.56
CA VAL A 403 -12.87 -1.20 17.75
C VAL A 403 -12.77 -0.45 16.43
N PRO A 404 -13.59 0.59 16.16
CA PRO A 404 -13.47 1.37 14.92
C PRO A 404 -12.04 1.91 14.74
N CYS A 405 -11.48 2.47 15.80
CA CYS A 405 -10.11 2.96 15.86
C CYS A 405 -9.51 2.68 17.24
N THR A 406 -8.18 2.56 17.33
CA THR A 406 -7.48 2.58 18.63
C THR A 406 -7.78 3.84 19.44
N ALA A 407 -8.10 4.95 18.79
CA ALA A 407 -8.52 6.18 19.46
C ALA A 407 -9.77 6.03 20.33
N ARG A 408 -10.63 5.02 20.05
CA ARG A 408 -11.84 4.69 20.82
C ARG A 408 -11.54 4.06 22.17
N VAL A 409 -10.36 3.44 22.34
CA VAL A 409 -9.97 2.75 23.56
C VAL A 409 -9.73 3.78 24.66
N ASN A 410 -10.56 3.74 25.71
CA ASN A 410 -10.44 4.60 26.89
C ASN A 410 -9.54 3.90 27.94
N ALA A 411 -8.82 4.70 28.74
CA ALA A 411 -8.08 4.21 29.89
C ALA A 411 -8.95 3.39 30.86
N LEU A 412 -10.22 3.76 31.03
CA LEU A 412 -11.17 3.02 31.86
C LEU A 412 -11.39 1.57 31.37
N HIS A 413 -11.39 1.32 30.05
CA HIS A 413 -11.52 -0.04 29.53
C HIS A 413 -10.34 -0.92 29.93
N ILE A 414 -9.12 -0.35 29.87
CA ILE A 414 -7.89 -1.04 30.21
C ILE A 414 -7.86 -1.34 31.72
N LEU A 415 -8.20 -0.35 32.55
CA LEU A 415 -8.26 -0.50 34.00
C LEU A 415 -9.32 -1.54 34.42
N GLU A 416 -10.51 -1.49 33.83
CA GLU A 416 -11.59 -2.45 34.10
C GLU A 416 -11.17 -3.88 33.72
N ALA A 417 -10.51 -4.06 32.57
CA ALA A 417 -9.99 -5.35 32.15
C ALA A 417 -8.99 -5.92 33.17
N LEU A 418 -8.00 -5.13 33.58
CA LEU A 418 -7.03 -5.56 34.59
C LEU A 418 -7.71 -5.91 35.92
N LYS A 419 -8.65 -5.07 36.38
CA LYS A 419 -9.43 -5.29 37.61
C LYS A 419 -10.25 -6.59 37.58
N LEU A 420 -10.82 -6.94 36.42
CA LEU A 420 -11.56 -8.20 36.19
C LEU A 420 -10.63 -9.41 36.02
N GLY A 421 -9.32 -9.23 36.20
CA GLY A 421 -8.33 -10.28 36.17
C GLY A 421 -7.81 -10.61 34.78
N VAL A 422 -7.92 -9.74 33.79
CA VAL A 422 -7.17 -9.87 32.53
C VAL A 422 -5.69 -9.63 32.83
N ASP A 423 -4.81 -10.54 32.42
CA ASP A 423 -3.39 -10.51 32.82
C ASP A 423 -2.57 -9.48 32.04
N GLY A 424 -3.00 -9.17 30.81
CA GLY A 424 -2.42 -8.11 29.99
C GLY A 424 -3.36 -7.60 28.90
N VAL A 425 -3.20 -6.33 28.52
CA VAL A 425 -4.00 -5.64 27.51
C VAL A 425 -3.10 -5.20 26.35
N LEU A 426 -3.41 -5.68 25.15
CA LEU A 426 -2.75 -5.32 23.90
C LEU A 426 -3.64 -4.36 23.10
N VAL A 427 -3.07 -3.31 22.51
CA VAL A 427 -3.78 -2.40 21.59
C VAL A 427 -3.02 -2.40 20.27
N VAL A 428 -3.67 -2.78 19.16
CA VAL A 428 -3.03 -2.78 17.84
C VAL A 428 -3.77 -1.86 16.88
N GLY A 429 -3.04 -0.86 16.38
CA GLY A 429 -3.53 0.15 15.45
C GLY A 429 -2.90 0.06 14.07
N CYS A 430 -3.25 1.04 13.22
CA CYS A 430 -2.54 1.31 11.97
C CYS A 430 -1.20 1.97 12.25
N ASP A 431 -0.27 1.95 11.29
CA ASP A 431 0.95 2.75 11.37
C ASP A 431 0.65 4.25 11.49
N GLU A 432 1.53 5.01 12.15
CA GLU A 432 1.36 6.46 12.35
C GLU A 432 1.26 7.21 11.02
N ASN A 433 2.05 6.83 10.02
CA ASN A 433 2.11 7.52 8.73
C ASN A 433 0.98 7.12 7.77
N SER A 434 0.29 6.02 8.06
CA SER A 434 -0.84 5.50 7.26
C SER A 434 -2.12 5.31 8.07
N CYS A 435 -2.26 6.06 9.18
CA CYS A 435 -3.41 5.95 10.05
C CYS A 435 -4.71 6.30 9.31
N HIS A 436 -5.65 5.36 9.22
CA HIS A 436 -6.93 5.56 8.53
C HIS A 436 -7.70 6.78 9.06
N TYR A 437 -7.60 7.06 10.37
CA TYR A 437 -8.25 8.21 10.98
C TYR A 437 -7.31 9.39 11.28
N ILE A 438 -6.29 9.61 10.44
CA ILE A 438 -5.31 10.69 10.50
C ILE A 438 -4.37 10.59 11.71
N THR A 439 -4.90 10.69 12.93
CA THR A 439 -4.09 10.76 14.16
C THR A 439 -4.54 9.75 15.22
N GLY A 440 -5.38 8.80 14.84
CA GLY A 440 -6.04 7.87 15.76
C GLY A 440 -5.07 7.07 16.64
N ILE A 441 -4.03 6.46 16.03
CA ILE A 441 -3.02 5.71 16.80
C ILE A 441 -2.18 6.63 17.68
N ARG A 442 -1.77 7.80 17.19
CA ARG A 442 -1.01 8.80 17.96
C ARG A 442 -1.77 9.21 19.23
N LYS A 443 -3.07 9.47 19.11
CA LYS A 443 -3.95 9.77 20.26
C LYS A 443 -4.02 8.60 21.25
N ALA A 444 -4.06 7.36 20.76
CA ALA A 444 -4.04 6.17 21.60
C ALA A 444 -2.68 5.98 22.29
N MET A 445 -1.57 6.21 21.60
CA MET A 445 -0.22 6.14 22.14
C MET A 445 0.00 7.12 23.29
N GLU A 446 -0.37 8.39 23.11
CA GLU A 446 -0.28 9.39 24.16
C GLU A 446 -1.10 8.98 25.39
N ARG A 447 -2.31 8.44 25.18
CA ARG A 447 -3.19 7.98 26.26
C ARG A 447 -2.62 6.77 27.00
N VAL A 448 -2.14 5.76 26.28
CA VAL A 448 -1.53 4.54 26.85
C VAL A 448 -0.24 4.89 27.59
N SER A 449 0.59 5.78 27.05
CA SER A 449 1.82 6.25 27.69
C SER A 449 1.51 6.92 29.04
N ARG A 450 0.52 7.82 29.10
CA ARG A 450 0.07 8.43 30.37
C ARG A 450 -0.52 7.40 31.32
N LEU A 451 -1.30 6.44 30.82
CA LEU A 451 -1.87 5.38 31.64
C LEU A 451 -0.78 4.51 32.29
N LYS A 452 0.31 4.20 31.57
CA LYS A 452 1.43 3.43 32.14
C LYS A 452 2.01 4.09 33.39
N GLN A 453 2.15 5.41 33.40
CA GLN A 453 2.62 6.16 34.59
C GLN A 453 1.65 6.02 35.77
N VAL A 454 0.34 6.05 35.49
CA VAL A 454 -0.69 5.83 36.52
C VAL A 454 -0.65 4.40 37.07
N LEU A 455 -0.50 3.39 36.20
CA LEU A 455 -0.39 1.98 36.61
C LEU A 455 0.82 1.76 37.51
N GLU A 456 1.98 2.33 37.16
CA GLU A 456 3.20 2.24 37.96
C GLU A 456 3.01 2.87 39.35
N ALA A 457 2.36 4.04 39.43
CA ALA A 457 2.00 4.68 40.69
C ALA A 457 1.03 3.84 41.53
N MET A 458 0.15 3.07 40.90
CA MET A 458 -0.73 2.09 41.54
C MET A 458 0.01 0.79 41.94
N GLY A 459 1.27 0.60 41.55
CA GLY A 459 2.01 -0.64 41.80
C GLY A 459 1.60 -1.80 40.88
N ILE A 460 0.94 -1.50 39.75
CA ILE A 460 0.68 -2.44 38.66
C ILE A 460 1.79 -2.29 37.64
N ASN A 461 2.35 -3.40 37.16
CA ASN A 461 3.44 -3.33 36.21
C ASN A 461 2.98 -2.70 34.87
N PRO A 462 3.58 -1.60 34.40
CA PRO A 462 3.16 -0.92 33.17
C PRO A 462 3.33 -1.77 31.91
N GLU A 463 4.18 -2.80 31.94
CA GLU A 463 4.34 -3.76 30.84
C GLU A 463 3.14 -4.70 30.64
N ARG A 464 2.14 -4.65 31.55
CA ARG A 464 0.84 -5.30 31.35
C ARG A 464 0.00 -4.65 30.25
N VAL A 465 0.39 -3.46 29.79
CA VAL A 465 -0.27 -2.77 28.69
C VAL A 465 0.75 -2.54 27.58
N HIS A 466 0.45 -2.98 26.36
CA HIS A 466 1.29 -2.72 25.20
C HIS A 466 0.46 -2.16 24.06
N LEU A 467 1.00 -1.18 23.35
CA LEU A 467 0.41 -0.66 22.12
C LEU A 467 1.41 -0.87 21.00
N ASP A 468 0.93 -1.45 19.90
CA ASP A 468 1.71 -1.72 18.70
C ASP A 468 0.93 -1.32 17.44
N HIS A 469 1.57 -1.45 16.28
CA HIS A 469 0.99 -1.13 14.98
C HIS A 469 1.20 -2.27 13.98
N ALA A 470 0.25 -2.43 13.07
CA ALA A 470 0.37 -3.32 11.92
C ALA A 470 -0.35 -2.71 10.72
N GLY A 471 0.20 -2.93 9.52
CA GLY A 471 -0.50 -2.74 8.26
C GLY A 471 -1.48 -3.89 8.00
N ALA A 472 -2.53 -3.64 7.23
CA ALA A 472 -3.61 -4.62 7.01
C ALA A 472 -3.12 -5.96 6.40
N SER A 473 -2.02 -5.97 5.63
CA SER A 473 -1.43 -7.20 5.07
C SER A 473 -0.42 -7.88 6.00
N GLU A 474 -0.02 -7.25 7.11
CA GLU A 474 1.08 -7.72 7.97
C GLU A 474 0.64 -8.81 8.97
N GLY A 475 0.02 -9.89 8.48
CA GLY A 475 -0.49 -10.97 9.33
C GLY A 475 0.59 -11.68 10.16
N GLU A 476 1.77 -11.91 9.57
CA GLU A 476 2.91 -12.49 10.29
C GLU A 476 3.40 -11.58 11.43
N LYS A 477 3.43 -10.26 11.20
CA LYS A 477 3.82 -9.28 12.22
C LYS A 477 2.85 -9.31 13.39
N VAL A 478 1.55 -9.31 13.13
CA VAL A 478 0.54 -9.37 14.21
C VAL A 478 0.66 -10.66 15.00
N ALA A 479 0.83 -11.82 14.34
CA ALA A 479 1.03 -13.08 15.03
C ALA A 479 2.27 -13.06 15.94
N ARG A 480 3.37 -12.46 15.47
CA ARG A 480 4.59 -12.25 16.26
C ARG A 480 4.36 -11.32 17.45
N VAL A 481 3.75 -10.15 17.25
CA VAL A 481 3.46 -9.17 18.31
C VAL A 481 2.59 -9.81 19.41
N ILE A 482 1.56 -10.56 19.03
CA ILE A 482 0.71 -11.29 19.98
C ILE A 482 1.55 -12.30 20.78
N THR A 483 2.38 -13.08 20.10
CA THR A 483 3.21 -14.14 20.72
C THR A 483 4.20 -13.54 21.73
N GLU A 484 4.95 -12.53 21.31
CA GLU A 484 5.93 -11.83 22.16
C GLU A 484 5.26 -11.19 23.38
N PHE A 485 4.07 -10.60 23.21
CA PHE A 485 3.33 -10.02 24.32
C PHE A 485 2.83 -11.08 25.30
N VAL A 486 2.26 -12.19 24.81
CA VAL A 486 1.83 -13.31 25.67
C VAL A 486 2.98 -13.87 26.50
N GLU A 487 4.15 -14.05 25.89
CA GLU A 487 5.35 -14.50 26.61
C GLU A 487 5.81 -13.51 27.67
N ARG A 488 5.76 -12.21 27.38
CA ARG A 488 6.05 -11.14 28.34
C ARG A 488 5.14 -11.22 29.55
N ILE A 489 3.82 -11.32 29.34
CA ILE A 489 2.84 -11.41 30.43
C ILE A 489 2.99 -12.71 31.21
N ARG A 490 3.32 -13.83 30.55
CA ARG A 490 3.60 -15.10 31.22
C ARG A 490 4.75 -14.98 32.22
N ARG A 491 5.79 -14.21 31.91
CA ARG A 491 6.93 -13.95 32.82
C ARG A 491 6.55 -13.06 34.01
N LEU A 492 5.63 -12.12 33.83
CA LEU A 492 5.13 -11.25 34.91
C LEU A 492 4.20 -12.00 35.89
N GLY A 493 3.61 -13.11 35.45
CA GLY A 493 2.63 -13.86 36.24
C GLY A 493 1.27 -13.15 36.33
N PRO A 494 0.34 -13.73 37.11
CA PRO A 494 -1.05 -13.30 37.12
C PRO A 494 -1.22 -11.90 37.71
N VAL A 495 -2.08 -11.08 37.12
CA VAL A 495 -2.34 -9.69 37.59
C VAL A 495 -2.89 -9.65 39.02
N GLY A 496 -3.60 -10.70 39.44
CA GLY A 496 -4.14 -10.83 40.79
C GLY A 496 -3.11 -10.72 41.92
N ALA A 497 -1.84 -11.05 41.64
CA ALA A 497 -0.76 -10.88 42.62
C ALA A 497 -0.41 -9.40 42.87
N GLU A 498 -0.58 -8.54 41.88
CA GLU A 498 -0.37 -7.09 42.01
C GLU A 498 -1.60 -6.42 42.63
N LEU A 499 -2.80 -6.82 42.20
CA LEU A 499 -4.07 -6.31 42.75
C LEU A 499 -4.27 -6.65 44.23
N SER A 500 -3.86 -7.84 44.66
CA SER A 500 -3.91 -8.23 46.08
C SER A 500 -3.01 -7.34 46.95
N LYS A 501 -1.84 -6.92 46.45
CA LYS A 501 -0.94 -6.00 47.19
C LYS A 501 -1.51 -4.59 47.33
N LEU A 502 -2.29 -4.15 46.33
CA LEU A 502 -3.05 -2.90 46.35
C LEU A 502 -4.14 -2.93 47.43
N ALA A 503 -4.92 -4.02 47.51
CA ALA A 503 -5.99 -4.17 48.49
C ALA A 503 -5.45 -4.14 49.94
N VAL A 504 -4.24 -4.65 50.18
CA VAL A 504 -3.58 -4.65 51.50
C VAL A 504 -3.01 -3.28 51.88
N ARG A 505 -2.70 -2.39 50.93
CA ARG A 505 -2.19 -1.03 51.20
C ARG A 505 -3.29 0.02 51.44
N GLY A 506 -4.53 -0.29 51.07
CA GLY A 506 -5.69 0.59 51.23
C GLY A 506 -6.56 0.29 52.46
N ALA A 507 -6.29 -0.81 53.17
CA ALA A 507 -6.81 -1.11 54.50
C ALA A 507 -5.79 -0.66 55.55
#